data_AF-A0A0C2J170-F1
#
_entry.id   AF-A0A0C2J170-F1
#
_cell.length_a   1.000
_cell.length_b   1.000
_cell.length_c   1.000
_cell.angle_alpha   90.00
_cell.angle_beta   90.00
_cell.angle_gamma   90.00
#
_symmetry.space_group_name_H-M   'P 1'
#
loop_
_entity.id
_entity.type
_entity.pdbx_description
1 polymer ?
#
loop_
_entity_poly.entity_id
_entity_poly.type
_entity_poly.pdbx_seq_one_letter_code
_entity_poly.pdbx_strand_id
1 'polypeptide(L)'
;MAPLSTPLTKLLGIQHPVVLAGMARVSGGSLAAAVSNAGGLGVVGGFRLTPQQLRDVVAELKAELARPDLPFGIDLALPQVGNGARATNYDYTDGKLDELIDIVIHEGAKLFVSAVGVPPAYVIDRLHRHGILVMNMVGHPKHAAKALARGVDMVCAQGTEGGGHTGPVAGTVLIPAVVDVAQLVAEERRRATGQTNFLLAEPLVVAAGGIADGRGLAAALMQGAAGVWVGTRFVACQEANCSEAHKQAVVTCDTDDTDITLVLTGRPLRTKLNPYIRKWHEQPQKIRDLCSQGIIPFEHDLESHGREGHVGDDVTFDSDEDEVEMPYLMGQVAGNIKKVQPAKEIVDEMVAGAVVALQRGQTYMGKLFVSDALSDASPPPSVSATVHVVSITIDMGLRIRTNTPDGMSVISYVLTTLESHSPAGSTPNRRPSFSRGDDASTARTSSGNGCSDLACDARAVSASWAASSSATVAQSTLWGPHWINARWSCSIALTAVVLSVPAGNCDVWRRVAVVLKTGARGLANESRGG
;
A
#
# COMPACT_ATOMS: atom_id res chain seq x y z
N MET A 1 0.05 9.90 -32.45
CA MET A 1 -0.05 9.78 -30.97
C MET A 1 -0.60 8.42 -30.64
N ALA A 2 -0.22 7.81 -29.53
CA ALA A 2 -0.88 6.59 -29.08
C ALA A 2 -2.33 6.88 -28.66
N PRO A 3 -3.28 5.94 -28.87
CA PRO A 3 -4.71 6.16 -28.63
C PRO A 3 -5.08 6.31 -27.14
N LEU A 4 -4.23 5.84 -26.22
CA LEU A 4 -4.36 6.05 -24.78
C LEU A 4 -3.02 6.56 -24.23
N SER A 5 -3.01 7.77 -23.66
CA SER A 5 -1.84 8.32 -22.96
C SER A 5 -2.20 8.64 -21.51
N THR A 6 -1.44 8.07 -20.59
CA THR A 6 -1.58 8.19 -19.13
C THR A 6 -0.24 8.64 -18.51
N PRO A 7 -0.19 9.02 -17.22
CA PRO A 7 1.07 9.28 -16.53
C PRO A 7 2.08 8.13 -16.64
N LEU A 8 1.61 6.88 -16.61
CA LEU A 8 2.41 5.67 -16.82
C LEU A 8 3.14 5.68 -18.17
N THR A 9 2.41 5.94 -19.26
CA THR A 9 2.99 5.98 -20.62
C THR A 9 4.11 7.02 -20.73
N LYS A 10 3.93 8.19 -20.10
CA LYS A 10 4.90 9.29 -20.10
C LYS A 10 6.13 8.98 -19.24
N LEU A 11 5.95 8.37 -18.08
CA LEU A 11 7.02 8.04 -17.14
C LEU A 11 7.93 6.90 -17.65
N LEU A 12 7.33 5.88 -18.26
CA LEU A 12 8.04 4.71 -18.79
C LEU A 12 8.56 4.91 -20.22
N GLY A 13 8.00 5.84 -21.00
CA GLY A 13 8.34 6.02 -22.41
C GLY A 13 7.68 5.00 -23.35
N ILE A 14 6.53 4.44 -22.95
CA ILE A 14 5.77 3.43 -23.70
C ILE A 14 4.56 4.03 -24.40
N GLN A 15 4.04 3.34 -25.41
CA GLN A 15 2.89 3.81 -26.19
C GLN A 15 1.55 3.49 -25.50
N HIS A 16 1.47 2.36 -24.82
CA HIS A 16 0.22 1.83 -24.28
C HIS A 16 0.33 1.59 -22.77
N PRO A 17 -0.71 1.86 -21.97
CA PRO A 17 -0.69 1.66 -20.51
C PRO A 17 -0.86 0.18 -20.13
N VAL A 18 -0.15 -0.72 -20.82
CA VAL A 18 -0.17 -2.18 -20.67
C VAL A 18 1.24 -2.65 -20.36
N VAL A 19 1.40 -3.31 -19.21
CA VAL A 19 2.65 -3.88 -18.73
C VAL A 19 2.49 -5.40 -18.65
N LEU A 20 3.44 -6.14 -19.21
CA LEU A 20 3.54 -7.59 -19.04
C LEU A 20 3.85 -7.91 -17.59
N ALA A 21 3.18 -8.90 -17.01
CA ALA A 21 3.55 -9.38 -15.69
C ALA A 21 4.86 -10.18 -15.72
N GLY A 22 5.74 -9.90 -14.76
CA GLY A 22 6.87 -10.79 -14.43
C GLY A 22 6.35 -12.13 -13.93
N MET A 23 6.42 -13.14 -14.79
CA MET A 23 5.92 -14.50 -14.55
C MET A 23 7.08 -15.48 -14.71
N ALA A 24 7.43 -16.16 -13.61
CA ALA A 24 8.46 -17.19 -13.57
C ALA A 24 8.33 -18.16 -14.75
N ARG A 25 9.42 -18.34 -15.50
CA ARG A 25 9.52 -19.13 -16.75
C ARG A 25 8.66 -18.65 -17.92
N VAL A 26 7.42 -18.18 -17.72
CA VAL A 26 6.50 -17.76 -18.78
C VAL A 26 6.98 -16.49 -19.51
N SER A 27 7.38 -15.45 -18.75
CA SER A 27 7.85 -14.17 -19.31
C SER A 27 9.36 -14.16 -19.49
N GLY A 28 9.82 -15.03 -20.39
CA GLY A 28 11.19 -15.04 -20.95
C GLY A 28 11.42 -13.87 -21.92
N GLY A 29 12.55 -13.91 -22.65
CA GLY A 29 13.01 -12.80 -23.46
C GLY A 29 12.06 -12.50 -24.62
N SER A 30 11.63 -13.51 -25.36
CA SER A 30 10.74 -13.35 -26.52
C SER A 30 9.39 -12.71 -26.17
N LEU A 31 8.71 -13.17 -25.10
CA LEU A 31 7.43 -12.59 -24.67
C LEU A 31 7.59 -11.12 -24.24
N ALA A 32 8.64 -10.81 -23.48
CA ALA A 32 8.90 -9.45 -23.04
C ALA A 32 9.27 -8.54 -24.22
N ALA A 33 10.12 -8.99 -25.13
CA ALA A 33 10.44 -8.27 -26.36
C ALA A 33 9.19 -8.02 -27.21
N ALA A 34 8.33 -9.02 -27.40
CA ALA A 34 7.10 -8.91 -28.18
C ALA A 34 6.11 -7.88 -27.58
N VAL A 35 5.97 -7.80 -26.26
CA VAL A 35 5.12 -6.79 -25.60
C VAL A 35 5.71 -5.38 -25.71
N SER A 36 7.04 -5.21 -25.56
CA SER A 36 7.70 -3.91 -25.79
C SER A 36 7.62 -3.47 -27.26
N ASN A 37 7.77 -4.40 -28.21
CA ASN A 37 7.60 -4.18 -29.64
C ASN A 37 6.16 -3.78 -30.00
N ALA A 38 5.18 -4.33 -29.30
CA ALA A 38 3.77 -3.94 -29.40
C ALA A 38 3.45 -2.58 -28.74
N GLY A 39 4.43 -1.90 -28.13
CA GLY A 39 4.27 -0.58 -27.52
C GLY A 39 3.80 -0.57 -26.06
N GLY A 40 3.68 -1.74 -25.42
CA GLY A 40 3.56 -1.86 -23.97
C GLY A 40 4.93 -1.80 -23.27
N LEU A 41 5.01 -2.28 -22.03
CA LEU A 41 6.28 -2.60 -21.36
C LEU A 41 6.39 -4.12 -21.16
N GLY A 42 7.36 -4.76 -21.81
CA GLY A 42 7.78 -6.11 -21.49
C GLY A 42 8.55 -6.17 -20.17
N VAL A 43 8.32 -7.23 -19.38
CA VAL A 43 9.00 -7.44 -18.10
C VAL A 43 9.47 -8.90 -18.01
N VAL A 44 10.77 -9.08 -17.74
CA VAL A 44 11.37 -10.42 -17.54
C VAL A 44 11.01 -10.94 -16.15
N GLY A 45 10.58 -12.19 -16.07
CA GLY A 45 10.24 -12.87 -14.82
C GLY A 45 11.46 -13.54 -14.19
N GLY A 46 12.23 -12.81 -13.39
CA GLY A 46 13.50 -13.25 -12.80
C GLY A 46 13.39 -14.07 -11.51
N PHE A 47 12.22 -14.62 -11.19
CA PHE A 47 12.02 -15.45 -10.00
C PHE A 47 12.91 -16.70 -10.05
N ARG A 48 13.72 -16.92 -8.99
CA ARG A 48 14.67 -18.05 -8.84
C ARG A 48 15.73 -18.15 -9.95
N LEU A 49 15.88 -17.15 -10.83
CA LEU A 49 16.95 -17.15 -11.82
C LEU A 49 18.31 -16.86 -11.17
N THR A 50 19.32 -17.63 -11.55
CA THR A 50 20.71 -17.28 -11.26
C THR A 50 21.13 -16.02 -12.03
N PRO A 51 22.18 -15.30 -11.58
CA PRO A 51 22.74 -14.16 -12.30
C PRO A 51 23.05 -14.44 -13.78
N GLN A 52 23.57 -15.63 -14.11
CA GLN A 52 23.83 -16.01 -15.50
C GLN A 52 22.53 -16.15 -16.31
N GLN A 53 21.54 -16.91 -15.81
CA GLN A 53 20.25 -17.07 -16.48
C GLN A 53 19.53 -15.73 -16.68
N LEU A 54 19.63 -14.79 -15.72
CA LEU A 54 19.06 -13.45 -15.89
C LEU A 54 19.75 -12.68 -17.03
N ARG A 55 21.09 -12.76 -17.15
CA ARG A 55 21.82 -12.17 -18.29
C ARG A 55 21.39 -12.79 -19.62
N ASP A 56 21.28 -14.12 -19.67
CA ASP A 56 20.92 -14.85 -20.88
C ASP A 56 19.51 -14.47 -21.39
N VAL A 57 18.52 -14.42 -20.49
CA VAL A 57 17.14 -14.03 -20.82
C VAL A 57 17.03 -12.54 -21.20
N VAL A 58 17.84 -11.66 -20.62
CA VAL A 58 17.89 -10.24 -21.01
C VAL A 58 18.64 -10.05 -22.35
N ALA A 59 19.62 -10.89 -22.67
CA ALA A 59 20.27 -10.91 -23.97
C ALA A 59 19.31 -11.39 -25.08
N GLU A 60 18.53 -12.45 -24.82
CA GLU A 60 17.42 -12.92 -25.68
C GLU A 60 16.41 -11.79 -25.93
N LEU A 61 15.91 -11.15 -24.87
CA LEU A 61 15.01 -9.98 -24.97
C LEU A 61 15.57 -8.92 -25.91
N LYS A 62 16.82 -8.50 -25.69
CA LYS A 62 17.47 -7.42 -26.46
C LYS A 62 17.70 -7.78 -27.91
N ALA A 63 17.95 -9.06 -28.22
CA ALA A 63 18.10 -9.54 -29.59
C ALA A 63 16.79 -9.49 -30.40
N GLU A 64 15.64 -9.63 -29.72
CA GLU A 64 14.30 -9.60 -30.32
C GLU A 64 13.63 -8.21 -30.31
N LEU A 65 14.22 -7.19 -29.67
CA LEU A 65 13.68 -5.84 -29.72
C LEU A 65 13.75 -5.24 -31.12
N ALA A 66 12.61 -4.78 -31.64
CA ALA A 66 12.49 -4.10 -32.93
C ALA A 66 13.28 -2.78 -32.98
N ARG A 67 13.61 -2.19 -31.82
CA ARG A 67 14.56 -1.08 -31.67
C ARG A 67 15.29 -1.21 -30.32
N PRO A 68 16.61 -0.94 -30.25
CA PRO A 68 17.39 -1.10 -29.02
C PRO A 68 17.08 -0.07 -27.92
N ASP A 69 16.31 0.98 -28.22
CA ASP A 69 15.88 2.02 -27.27
C ASP A 69 14.53 1.71 -26.60
N LEU A 70 13.89 0.58 -26.92
CA LEU A 70 12.61 0.21 -26.31
C LEU A 70 12.80 -0.15 -24.83
N PRO A 71 11.98 0.40 -23.92
CA PRO A 71 12.09 0.10 -22.51
C PRO A 71 11.61 -1.33 -22.22
N PHE A 72 12.22 -1.93 -21.20
CA PHE A 72 11.82 -3.20 -20.61
C PHE A 72 12.00 -3.14 -19.09
N GLY A 73 11.40 -4.08 -18.36
CA GLY A 73 11.59 -4.24 -16.93
C GLY A 73 12.12 -5.62 -16.53
N ILE A 74 12.51 -5.75 -15.27
CA ILE A 74 12.89 -7.02 -14.63
C ILE A 74 12.15 -7.13 -13.30
N ASP A 75 11.52 -8.27 -13.05
CA ASP A 75 10.82 -8.60 -11.81
C ASP A 75 11.61 -9.63 -10.99
N LEU A 76 11.88 -9.32 -9.71
CA LEU A 76 12.42 -10.25 -8.73
C LEU A 76 11.47 -10.36 -7.53
N ALA A 77 11.35 -11.55 -6.95
CA ALA A 77 10.62 -11.75 -5.70
C ALA A 77 11.58 -11.64 -4.51
N LEU A 78 11.40 -10.62 -3.65
CA LEU A 78 12.27 -10.31 -2.51
C LEU A 78 11.53 -10.49 -1.16
N PRO A 79 11.18 -11.72 -0.78
CA PRO A 79 10.41 -11.97 0.43
C PRO A 79 11.12 -11.47 1.68
N GLN A 80 10.35 -10.93 2.65
CA GLN A 80 10.91 -10.60 3.96
C GLN A 80 11.38 -11.89 4.65
N VAL A 81 12.65 -11.96 5.03
CA VAL A 81 13.27 -13.04 5.81
C VAL A 81 13.53 -12.55 7.25
N GLY A 82 13.55 -13.46 8.22
CA GLY A 82 13.82 -13.14 9.64
C GLY A 82 12.59 -12.62 10.40
N ASN A 83 12.79 -11.66 11.31
CA ASN A 83 11.77 -11.25 12.28
C ASN A 83 10.45 -10.82 11.61
N GLY A 84 9.35 -11.47 12.01
CA GLY A 84 8.00 -11.21 11.49
C GLY A 84 7.73 -11.75 10.08
N ALA A 85 8.65 -12.52 9.48
CA ALA A 85 8.39 -13.31 8.29
C ALA A 85 7.48 -14.51 8.59
N ARG A 86 6.97 -15.18 7.54
CA ARG A 86 6.37 -16.52 7.69
C ARG A 86 7.51 -17.53 7.86
N ALA A 87 7.26 -18.65 8.53
CA ALA A 87 8.25 -19.71 8.70
C ALA A 87 8.73 -20.29 7.35
N THR A 88 7.85 -20.33 6.33
CA THR A 88 8.18 -20.76 4.95
C THR A 88 8.86 -19.68 4.10
N ASN A 89 9.35 -18.58 4.70
CA ASN A 89 10.08 -17.54 3.97
C ASN A 89 11.59 -17.77 4.03
N TYR A 90 12.18 -18.11 2.90
CA TYR A 90 13.62 -18.08 2.65
C TYR A 90 13.98 -17.01 1.60
N ASP A 91 15.27 -16.72 1.42
CA ASP A 91 15.78 -15.81 0.40
C ASP A 91 15.74 -16.49 -0.97
N TYR A 92 15.02 -15.89 -1.93
CA TYR A 92 14.87 -16.42 -3.28
C TYR A 92 16.03 -16.06 -4.24
N THR A 93 17.05 -15.36 -3.72
CA THR A 93 18.23 -14.93 -4.49
C THR A 93 19.50 -15.68 -4.11
N ASP A 94 19.44 -16.62 -3.16
CA ASP A 94 20.59 -17.37 -2.62
C ASP A 94 21.77 -16.46 -2.19
N GLY A 95 21.46 -15.30 -1.60
CA GLY A 95 22.45 -14.29 -1.21
C GLY A 95 23.02 -13.44 -2.38
N LYS A 96 22.55 -13.62 -3.62
CA LYS A 96 23.06 -12.95 -4.83
C LYS A 96 22.28 -11.69 -5.22
N LEU A 97 21.43 -11.16 -4.34
CA LEU A 97 20.63 -9.96 -4.60
C LEU A 97 21.46 -8.80 -5.18
N ASP A 98 22.62 -8.49 -4.61
CA ASP A 98 23.44 -7.37 -5.11
C ASP A 98 23.96 -7.58 -6.55
N GLU A 99 24.26 -8.82 -6.94
CA GLU A 99 24.69 -9.17 -8.30
C GLU A 99 23.52 -9.11 -9.29
N LEU A 100 22.32 -9.57 -8.88
CA LEU A 100 21.11 -9.43 -9.67
C LEU A 100 20.74 -7.96 -9.88
N ILE A 101 20.93 -7.09 -8.87
CA ILE A 101 20.73 -5.65 -9.00
C ILE A 101 21.81 -4.99 -9.88
N ASP A 102 23.07 -5.47 -9.85
CA ASP A 102 24.08 -5.05 -10.82
C ASP A 102 23.70 -5.42 -12.26
N ILE A 103 23.09 -6.58 -12.50
CA ILE A 103 22.55 -6.94 -13.81
C ILE A 103 21.42 -6.00 -14.22
N VAL A 104 20.44 -5.75 -13.34
CA VAL A 104 19.32 -4.81 -13.61
C VAL A 104 19.85 -3.43 -14.03
N ILE A 105 20.90 -2.96 -13.37
CA ILE A 105 21.56 -1.66 -13.66
C ILE A 105 22.37 -1.71 -14.97
N HIS A 106 23.27 -2.69 -15.11
CA HIS A 106 24.15 -2.83 -16.27
C HIS A 106 23.36 -3.02 -17.57
N GLU A 107 22.28 -3.81 -17.52
CA GLU A 107 21.45 -4.05 -18.68
C GLU A 107 20.54 -2.87 -19.05
N GLY A 108 20.43 -1.84 -18.20
CA GLY A 108 19.66 -0.63 -18.49
C GLY A 108 18.15 -0.82 -18.41
N ALA A 109 17.67 -1.68 -17.51
CA ALA A 109 16.23 -1.88 -17.33
C ALA A 109 15.55 -0.56 -16.92
N LYS A 110 14.38 -0.26 -17.52
CA LYS A 110 13.62 0.97 -17.21
C LYS A 110 12.84 0.86 -15.90
N LEU A 111 12.43 -0.36 -15.56
CA LEU A 111 11.60 -0.67 -14.39
C LEU A 111 12.14 -1.91 -13.66
N PHE A 112 12.37 -1.77 -12.36
CA PHE A 112 12.54 -2.89 -11.45
C PHE A 112 11.23 -3.17 -10.73
N VAL A 113 10.82 -4.44 -10.63
CA VAL A 113 9.62 -4.87 -9.93
C VAL A 113 9.97 -5.80 -8.78
N SER A 114 9.33 -5.59 -7.64
CA SER A 114 9.36 -6.48 -6.48
C SER A 114 8.04 -7.26 -6.39
N ALA A 115 7.99 -8.48 -6.95
CA ALA A 115 6.79 -9.33 -6.92
C ALA A 115 6.33 -9.71 -5.51
N VAL A 116 7.28 -9.94 -4.60
CA VAL A 116 7.03 -10.35 -3.22
C VAL A 116 7.90 -9.52 -2.29
N GLY A 117 7.34 -9.10 -1.14
CA GLY A 117 8.03 -8.27 -0.18
C GLY A 117 8.19 -6.82 -0.63
N VAL A 118 9.07 -6.08 0.06
CA VAL A 118 9.46 -4.70 -0.29
C VAL A 118 10.98 -4.67 -0.32
N PRO A 119 11.63 -4.12 -1.37
CA PRO A 119 13.08 -4.12 -1.46
C PRO A 119 13.76 -3.43 -0.27
N PRO A 120 14.98 -3.83 0.09
CA PRO A 120 15.82 -3.07 1.01
C PRO A 120 15.99 -1.62 0.54
N ALA A 121 16.08 -0.67 1.48
CA ALA A 121 16.21 0.75 1.14
C ALA A 121 17.42 1.02 0.24
N TYR A 122 18.56 0.39 0.56
CA TYR A 122 19.80 0.54 -0.21
C TYR A 122 19.66 0.08 -1.68
N VAL A 123 18.77 -0.89 -1.97
CA VAL A 123 18.48 -1.36 -3.34
C VAL A 123 17.72 -0.28 -4.11
N ILE A 124 16.69 0.31 -3.49
CA ILE A 124 15.92 1.41 -4.10
C ILE A 124 16.85 2.62 -4.35
N ASP A 125 17.64 3.02 -3.35
CA ASP A 125 18.62 4.11 -3.50
C ASP A 125 19.67 3.83 -4.59
N ARG A 126 20.02 2.55 -4.83
CA ARG A 126 20.97 2.11 -5.87
C ARG A 126 20.34 2.14 -7.26
N LEU A 127 19.09 1.70 -7.40
CA LEU A 127 18.32 1.73 -8.65
C LEU A 127 17.99 3.17 -9.08
N HIS A 128 17.52 3.99 -8.14
CA HIS A 128 17.20 5.42 -8.37
C HIS A 128 18.41 6.23 -8.85
N ARG A 129 19.61 5.96 -8.31
CA ARG A 129 20.87 6.59 -8.77
C ARG A 129 21.21 6.30 -10.24
N HIS A 130 20.62 5.27 -10.83
CA HIS A 130 20.78 4.91 -12.25
C HIS A 130 19.51 5.19 -13.09
N GLY A 131 18.54 5.93 -12.53
CA GLY A 131 17.31 6.30 -13.24
C GLY A 131 16.30 5.17 -13.43
N ILE A 132 16.48 4.05 -12.72
CA ILE A 132 15.59 2.88 -12.77
C ILE A 132 14.46 3.09 -11.77
N LEU A 133 13.22 2.99 -12.27
CA LEU A 133 12.00 3.12 -11.47
C LEU A 133 11.75 1.83 -10.69
N VAL A 134 11.15 1.93 -9.50
CA VAL A 134 10.81 0.80 -8.65
C VAL A 134 9.29 0.68 -8.49
N MET A 135 8.75 -0.50 -8.83
CA MET A 135 7.36 -0.87 -8.55
C MET A 135 7.28 -2.02 -7.54
N ASN A 136 6.30 -1.94 -6.64
CA ASN A 136 6.04 -3.01 -5.66
C ASN A 136 4.65 -3.62 -5.86
N MET A 137 4.54 -4.95 -5.92
CA MET A 137 3.24 -5.62 -5.88
C MET A 137 2.57 -5.45 -4.51
N VAL A 138 1.26 -5.20 -4.47
CA VAL A 138 0.48 -5.00 -3.23
C VAL A 138 -0.89 -5.66 -3.32
N GLY A 139 -1.18 -6.61 -2.42
CA GLY A 139 -2.49 -7.26 -2.26
C GLY A 139 -3.37 -6.72 -1.13
N HIS A 140 -3.03 -5.56 -0.54
CA HIS A 140 -3.78 -4.91 0.54
C HIS A 140 -3.35 -3.43 0.68
N PRO A 141 -4.23 -2.45 0.98
CA PRO A 141 -3.87 -1.03 1.07
C PRO A 141 -2.69 -0.72 2.02
N LYS A 142 -2.66 -1.36 3.21
CA LYS A 142 -1.52 -1.27 4.15
C LYS A 142 -0.15 -1.64 3.55
N HIS A 143 -0.09 -2.49 2.51
CA HIS A 143 1.15 -2.83 1.83
C HIS A 143 1.62 -1.68 0.93
N ALA A 144 0.69 -0.96 0.29
CA ALA A 144 1.00 0.24 -0.49
C ALA A 144 1.63 1.31 0.42
N ALA A 145 1.01 1.62 1.57
CA ALA A 145 1.59 2.58 2.52
C ALA A 145 3.02 2.20 2.93
N LYS A 146 3.30 0.93 3.25
CA LYS A 146 4.65 0.44 3.59
C LYS A 146 5.65 0.58 2.44
N ALA A 147 5.24 0.27 1.21
CA ALA A 147 6.11 0.35 0.03
C ALA A 147 6.39 1.81 -0.37
N LEU A 148 5.36 2.66 -0.39
CA LEU A 148 5.47 4.08 -0.75
C LEU A 148 6.30 4.88 0.28
N ALA A 149 6.17 4.56 1.57
CA ALA A 149 7.03 5.10 2.63
C ALA A 149 8.49 4.60 2.56
N ARG A 150 8.75 3.49 1.85
CA ARG A 150 10.10 3.01 1.56
C ARG A 150 10.75 3.71 0.35
N GLY A 151 9.98 4.50 -0.41
CA GLY A 151 10.47 5.30 -1.53
C GLY A 151 10.21 4.72 -2.92
N VAL A 152 9.42 3.65 -3.07
CA VAL A 152 9.08 3.15 -4.42
C VAL A 152 8.28 4.19 -5.21
N ASP A 153 8.48 4.22 -6.53
CA ASP A 153 7.83 5.14 -7.46
C ASP A 153 6.39 4.70 -7.79
N MET A 154 6.13 3.39 -7.68
CA MET A 154 4.91 2.78 -8.16
C MET A 154 4.44 1.62 -7.27
N VAL A 155 3.13 1.39 -7.23
CA VAL A 155 2.54 0.20 -6.59
C VAL A 155 1.59 -0.51 -7.54
N CYS A 156 1.72 -1.83 -7.64
CA CYS A 156 0.84 -2.65 -8.45
C CYS A 156 -0.22 -3.33 -7.58
N ALA A 157 -1.45 -2.84 -7.66
CA ALA A 157 -2.59 -3.31 -6.89
C ALA A 157 -3.16 -4.59 -7.51
N GLN A 158 -2.77 -5.76 -6.98
CA GLN A 158 -3.23 -7.06 -7.48
C GLN A 158 -4.40 -7.61 -6.66
N GLY A 159 -5.56 -7.69 -7.30
CA GLY A 159 -6.75 -8.34 -6.72
C GLY A 159 -6.61 -9.86 -6.57
N THR A 160 -7.40 -10.43 -5.65
CA THR A 160 -7.50 -11.88 -5.36
C THR A 160 -7.76 -12.77 -6.58
N GLU A 161 -8.27 -12.19 -7.66
CA GLU A 161 -8.57 -12.80 -8.96
C GLU A 161 -7.29 -13.07 -9.80
N GLY A 162 -6.17 -12.43 -9.45
CA GLY A 162 -4.86 -12.61 -10.09
C GLY A 162 -4.25 -13.99 -9.83
N GLY A 163 -3.50 -14.50 -10.81
CA GLY A 163 -2.74 -15.74 -10.70
C GLY A 163 -1.42 -15.54 -9.95
N GLY A 164 -0.81 -16.63 -9.48
CA GLY A 164 0.40 -16.54 -8.66
C GLY A 164 0.10 -16.01 -7.26
N HIS A 165 1.11 -15.51 -6.54
CA HIS A 165 0.92 -14.98 -5.18
C HIS A 165 -0.07 -13.83 -5.16
N THR A 166 -1.08 -13.90 -4.30
CA THR A 166 -2.17 -12.90 -4.28
C THR A 166 -2.68 -12.57 -2.88
N GLY A 167 -3.32 -11.41 -2.74
CA GLY A 167 -3.98 -10.97 -1.52
C GLY A 167 -5.44 -11.42 -1.44
N PRO A 168 -6.11 -11.31 -0.28
CA PRO A 168 -7.50 -11.72 -0.11
C PRO A 168 -8.53 -10.71 -0.65
N VAL A 169 -8.10 -9.51 -1.06
CA VAL A 169 -8.99 -8.40 -1.44
C VAL A 169 -9.28 -8.44 -2.94
N ALA A 170 -10.56 -8.39 -3.33
CA ALA A 170 -11.00 -8.30 -4.72
C ALA A 170 -10.48 -7.04 -5.42
N GLY A 171 -10.12 -7.13 -6.70
CA GLY A 171 -9.51 -6.03 -7.46
C GLY A 171 -10.36 -4.76 -7.46
N THR A 172 -11.69 -4.90 -7.62
CA THR A 172 -12.66 -3.79 -7.61
C THR A 172 -12.70 -3.00 -6.29
N VAL A 173 -12.26 -3.59 -5.18
CA VAL A 173 -12.14 -2.95 -3.87
C VAL A 173 -10.71 -2.49 -3.62
N LEU A 174 -9.73 -3.31 -4.00
CA LEU A 174 -8.31 -3.06 -3.72
C LEU A 174 -7.74 -1.89 -4.53
N ILE A 175 -8.01 -1.84 -5.84
CA ILE A 175 -7.41 -0.85 -6.74
C ILE A 175 -7.75 0.59 -6.31
N PRO A 176 -9.03 0.99 -6.15
CA PRO A 176 -9.35 2.36 -5.69
C PRO A 176 -8.81 2.64 -4.29
N ALA A 177 -8.86 1.68 -3.35
CA ALA A 177 -8.31 1.87 -2.00
C ALA A 177 -6.77 2.04 -1.99
N VAL A 178 -6.05 1.49 -2.97
CA VAL A 178 -4.61 1.73 -3.16
C VAL A 178 -4.36 3.07 -3.85
N VAL A 179 -5.25 3.51 -4.74
CA VAL A 179 -5.21 4.87 -5.33
C VAL A 179 -5.39 5.94 -4.25
N ASP A 180 -6.35 5.79 -3.33
CA ASP A 180 -6.54 6.72 -2.21
C ASP A 180 -5.26 6.83 -1.35
N VAL A 181 -4.61 5.71 -1.04
CA VAL A 181 -3.34 5.68 -0.29
C VAL A 181 -2.21 6.37 -1.08
N ALA A 182 -2.13 6.17 -2.39
CA ALA A 182 -1.14 6.83 -3.24
C ALA A 182 -1.35 8.34 -3.31
N GLN A 183 -2.60 8.80 -3.38
CA GLN A 183 -2.97 10.22 -3.37
C GLN A 183 -2.59 10.91 -2.05
N LEU A 184 -2.85 10.27 -0.90
CA LEU A 184 -2.45 10.80 0.41
C LEU A 184 -0.92 10.98 0.50
N VAL A 185 -0.14 9.97 0.07
CA VAL A 185 1.33 10.08 0.01
C VAL A 185 1.79 11.15 -0.97
N ALA A 186 1.09 11.33 -2.11
CA ALA A 186 1.38 12.41 -3.04
C ALA A 186 1.19 13.79 -2.38
N GLU A 187 0.09 14.00 -1.65
CA GLU A 187 -0.14 15.25 -0.92
C GLU A 187 0.94 15.54 0.13
N GLU A 188 1.34 14.54 0.91
CA GLU A 188 2.42 14.65 1.89
C GLU A 188 3.75 15.02 1.23
N ARG A 189 4.12 14.33 0.13
CA ARG A 189 5.33 14.63 -0.65
C ARG A 189 5.30 16.05 -1.24
N ARG A 190 4.18 16.49 -1.82
CA ARG A 190 4.01 17.86 -2.36
C ARG A 190 4.16 18.91 -1.26
N ARG A 191 3.53 18.71 -0.09
CA ARG A 191 3.65 19.61 1.08
C ARG A 191 5.09 19.69 1.63
N ALA A 192 5.80 18.57 1.68
CA ALA A 192 7.16 18.51 2.23
C ALA A 192 8.24 19.09 1.31
N THR A 193 8.05 19.00 -0.02
CA THR A 193 9.10 19.37 -1.00
C THR A 193 8.82 20.67 -1.76
N GLY A 194 7.57 21.15 -1.77
CA GLY A 194 7.14 22.24 -2.66
C GLY A 194 7.12 21.85 -4.15
N GLN A 195 7.40 20.58 -4.48
CA GLN A 195 7.47 20.08 -5.85
C GLN A 195 6.06 19.99 -6.46
N THR A 196 5.82 20.70 -7.55
CA THR A 196 4.53 20.71 -8.29
C THR A 196 4.56 19.85 -9.56
N ASN A 197 5.70 19.27 -9.92
CA ASN A 197 5.82 18.40 -11.10
C ASN A 197 5.22 17.01 -10.85
N PHE A 198 3.96 16.85 -11.26
CA PHE A 198 3.17 15.61 -11.19
C PHE A 198 3.93 14.35 -11.66
N LEU A 199 4.73 14.45 -12.73
CA LEU A 199 5.36 13.28 -13.36
C LEU A 199 6.53 12.66 -12.57
N LEU A 200 7.06 13.36 -11.58
CA LEU A 200 8.21 12.91 -10.77
C LEU A 200 7.96 12.93 -9.25
N ALA A 201 6.80 13.44 -8.81
CA ALA A 201 6.46 13.55 -7.39
C ALA A 201 5.47 12.47 -6.90
N GLU A 202 4.67 11.92 -7.81
CA GLU A 202 3.43 11.22 -7.46
C GLU A 202 3.52 9.71 -7.68
N PRO A 203 3.28 8.88 -6.65
CA PRO A 203 3.33 7.45 -6.81
C PRO A 203 2.18 6.95 -7.69
N LEU A 204 2.51 6.21 -8.75
CA LEU A 204 1.51 5.69 -9.68
C LEU A 204 0.99 4.32 -9.24
N VAL A 205 -0.32 4.10 -9.42
CA VAL A 205 -0.94 2.79 -9.23
C VAL A 205 -1.09 2.08 -10.57
N VAL A 206 -0.69 0.82 -10.63
CA VAL A 206 -0.93 -0.09 -11.78
C VAL A 206 -1.87 -1.20 -11.32
N ALA A 207 -2.96 -1.45 -12.06
CA ALA A 207 -3.96 -2.45 -11.68
C ALA A 207 -3.56 -3.86 -12.15
N ALA A 208 -3.77 -4.88 -11.30
CA ALA A 208 -3.51 -6.28 -11.61
C ALA A 208 -4.61 -7.22 -11.10
N GLY A 209 -4.68 -8.41 -11.71
CA GLY A 209 -5.73 -9.40 -11.44
C GLY A 209 -7.03 -9.11 -12.20
N GLY A 210 -7.70 -10.15 -12.70
CA GLY A 210 -8.98 -10.02 -13.41
C GLY A 210 -8.93 -9.36 -14.81
N ILE A 211 -7.78 -8.85 -15.25
CA ILE A 211 -7.64 -8.07 -16.50
C ILE A 211 -7.11 -8.95 -17.64
N ALA A 212 -7.84 -9.02 -18.76
CA ALA A 212 -7.43 -9.75 -19.97
C ALA A 212 -7.93 -9.14 -21.30
N ASP A 213 -8.73 -8.07 -21.25
CA ASP A 213 -9.29 -7.41 -22.44
C ASP A 213 -9.39 -5.88 -22.24
N GLY A 214 -9.91 -5.19 -23.25
CA GLY A 214 -10.09 -3.74 -23.19
C GLY A 214 -11.13 -3.25 -22.19
N ARG A 215 -12.10 -4.09 -21.76
CA ARG A 215 -13.03 -3.74 -20.69
C ARG A 215 -12.31 -3.71 -19.35
N GLY A 216 -11.44 -4.69 -19.10
CA GLY A 216 -10.56 -4.72 -17.93
C GLY A 216 -9.62 -3.51 -17.87
N LEU A 217 -8.99 -3.15 -19.00
CA LEU A 217 -8.16 -1.95 -19.09
C LEU A 217 -8.96 -0.66 -18.84
N ALA A 218 -10.11 -0.47 -19.49
CA ALA A 218 -10.95 0.70 -19.25
C ALA A 218 -11.44 0.78 -17.79
N ALA A 219 -11.85 -0.34 -17.19
CA ALA A 219 -12.28 -0.40 -15.79
C ALA A 219 -11.15 -0.02 -14.82
N ALA A 220 -9.92 -0.50 -15.05
CA ALA A 220 -8.76 -0.14 -14.24
C ALA A 220 -8.45 1.38 -14.30
N LEU A 221 -8.50 1.98 -15.50
CA LEU A 221 -8.31 3.42 -15.66
C LEU A 221 -9.41 4.23 -14.95
N MET A 222 -10.67 3.77 -14.98
CA MET A 222 -11.79 4.39 -14.27
C MET A 222 -11.75 4.19 -12.74
N GLN A 223 -11.02 3.18 -12.25
CA GLN A 223 -10.71 3.01 -10.82
C GLN A 223 -9.52 3.88 -10.36
N GLY A 224 -8.93 4.69 -11.25
CA GLY A 224 -7.85 5.62 -10.94
C GLY A 224 -6.43 5.07 -11.14
N ALA A 225 -6.28 3.84 -11.65
CA ALA A 225 -4.96 3.32 -12.02
C ALA A 225 -4.40 4.02 -13.28
N ALA A 226 -3.09 4.17 -13.36
CA ALA A 226 -2.40 4.77 -14.52
C ALA A 226 -2.21 3.78 -15.68
N GLY A 227 -2.49 2.48 -15.46
CA GLY A 227 -2.45 1.41 -16.44
C GLY A 227 -2.60 0.04 -15.79
N VAL A 228 -2.29 -1.02 -16.54
CA VAL A 228 -2.52 -2.43 -16.13
C VAL A 228 -1.27 -3.29 -16.21
N TRP A 229 -1.21 -4.27 -15.32
CA TRP A 229 -0.20 -5.33 -15.23
C TRP A 229 -0.88 -6.67 -15.47
N VAL A 230 -0.47 -7.37 -16.53
CA VAL A 230 -1.27 -8.43 -17.16
C VAL A 230 -0.49 -9.74 -17.19
N GLY A 231 -1.00 -10.74 -16.45
CA GLY A 231 -0.43 -12.09 -16.40
C GLY A 231 -1.15 -13.08 -17.32
N THR A 232 -2.20 -13.73 -16.83
CA THR A 232 -2.89 -14.88 -17.48
C THR A 232 -3.16 -14.71 -18.99
N ARG A 233 -3.53 -13.52 -19.45
CA ARG A 233 -3.78 -13.24 -20.88
C ARG A 233 -2.53 -13.45 -21.73
N PHE A 234 -1.34 -13.12 -21.22
CA PHE A 234 -0.06 -13.37 -21.88
C PHE A 234 0.52 -14.77 -21.60
N VAL A 235 -0.10 -15.59 -20.74
CA VAL A 235 0.20 -17.04 -20.71
C VAL A 235 -0.32 -17.70 -21.98
N ALA A 236 -1.56 -17.38 -22.38
CA ALA A 236 -2.15 -17.83 -23.66
C ALA A 236 -1.64 -16.97 -24.84
N CYS A 237 -0.32 -16.97 -25.04
CA CYS A 237 0.39 -16.19 -26.04
C CYS A 237 1.40 -17.07 -26.80
N GLN A 238 1.68 -16.77 -28.07
CA GLN A 238 2.59 -17.61 -28.87
C GLN A 238 4.02 -17.54 -28.34
N GLU A 239 4.48 -16.31 -28.06
CA GLU A 239 5.80 -15.93 -27.60
C GLU A 239 6.08 -16.30 -26.12
N ALA A 240 5.08 -16.83 -25.40
CA ALA A 240 5.22 -17.24 -24.01
C ALA A 240 6.04 -18.53 -23.87
N ASN A 241 7.06 -18.50 -23.02
CA ASN A 241 8.01 -19.59 -22.78
C ASN A 241 7.47 -20.63 -21.76
N CYS A 242 6.19 -20.97 -21.90
CA CYS A 242 5.54 -22.05 -21.16
C CYS A 242 5.10 -23.18 -22.11
N SER A 243 4.82 -24.35 -21.56
CA SER A 243 4.38 -25.50 -22.36
C SER A 243 3.06 -25.21 -23.08
N GLU A 244 2.87 -25.79 -24.26
CA GLU A 244 1.58 -25.72 -24.96
C GLU A 244 0.43 -26.25 -24.09
N ALA A 245 0.69 -27.22 -23.21
CA ALA A 245 -0.29 -27.69 -22.23
C ALA A 245 -0.71 -26.59 -21.23
N HIS A 246 0.19 -25.70 -20.79
CA HIS A 246 -0.15 -24.53 -19.96
C HIS A 246 -1.01 -23.53 -20.75
N LYS A 247 -0.63 -23.24 -22.01
CA LYS A 247 -1.40 -22.35 -22.91
C LYS A 247 -2.81 -22.89 -23.14
N GLN A 248 -2.94 -24.20 -23.38
CA GLN A 248 -4.23 -24.88 -23.55
C GLN A 248 -5.04 -24.87 -22.25
N ALA A 249 -4.43 -25.17 -21.10
CA ALA A 249 -5.09 -25.15 -19.79
C ALA A 249 -5.67 -23.77 -19.42
N VAL A 250 -5.13 -22.67 -19.97
CA VAL A 250 -5.72 -21.33 -19.83
C VAL A 250 -6.95 -21.15 -20.72
N VAL A 251 -6.90 -21.54 -22.01
CA VAL A 251 -8.04 -21.31 -22.93
C VAL A 251 -9.22 -22.26 -22.66
N THR A 252 -8.97 -23.43 -22.07
CA THR A 252 -10.00 -24.40 -21.66
C THR A 252 -10.47 -24.21 -20.21
N CYS A 253 -9.91 -23.25 -19.48
CA CYS A 253 -10.32 -22.96 -18.10
C CYS A 253 -11.72 -22.33 -18.05
N ASP A 254 -12.49 -22.72 -17.04
CA ASP A 254 -13.67 -21.96 -16.61
C ASP A 254 -13.33 -21.01 -15.43
N THR A 255 -14.27 -20.16 -14.99
CA THR A 255 -14.06 -19.22 -13.88
C THR A 255 -13.81 -19.89 -12.54
N ASP A 256 -14.40 -21.07 -12.36
CA ASP A 256 -14.49 -21.80 -11.09
C ASP A 256 -13.39 -22.87 -10.94
N ASP A 257 -12.57 -23.03 -11.99
CA ASP A 257 -11.46 -24.00 -12.08
C ASP A 257 -10.20 -23.58 -11.31
N THR A 258 -10.15 -22.36 -10.74
CA THR A 258 -8.96 -21.83 -10.07
C THR A 258 -9.25 -21.50 -8.61
N ASP A 259 -8.30 -21.80 -7.72
CA ASP A 259 -8.39 -21.43 -6.31
C ASP A 259 -7.03 -21.07 -5.71
N ILE A 260 -7.07 -20.50 -4.51
CA ILE A 260 -5.91 -20.08 -3.73
C ILE A 260 -5.45 -21.24 -2.85
N THR A 261 -4.16 -21.56 -2.95
CA THR A 261 -3.53 -22.61 -2.15
C THR A 261 -2.32 -22.08 -1.37
N LEU A 262 -1.96 -22.79 -0.29
CA LEU A 262 -0.67 -22.63 0.41
C LEU A 262 0.31 -23.75 0.05
N VAL A 263 -0.16 -24.85 -0.56
CA VAL A 263 0.59 -26.10 -0.79
C VAL A 263 1.95 -25.86 -1.44
N LEU A 264 1.96 -24.94 -2.41
CA LEU A 264 3.07 -24.73 -3.33
C LEU A 264 4.22 -23.89 -2.75
N THR A 265 3.96 -22.98 -1.80
CA THR A 265 5.00 -22.04 -1.28
C THR A 265 4.80 -21.59 0.19
N GLY A 266 3.82 -22.15 0.90
CA GLY A 266 3.37 -21.66 2.22
C GLY A 266 2.72 -20.27 2.23
N ARG A 267 2.53 -19.67 1.04
CA ARG A 267 1.94 -18.33 0.84
C ARG A 267 0.70 -18.44 -0.05
N PRO A 268 -0.34 -17.61 0.15
CA PRO A 268 -1.52 -17.60 -0.71
C PRO A 268 -1.13 -17.35 -2.17
N LEU A 269 -1.41 -18.33 -3.02
CA LEU A 269 -1.13 -18.30 -4.44
C LEU A 269 -2.27 -18.96 -5.22
N ARG A 270 -2.75 -18.31 -6.28
CA ARG A 270 -3.82 -18.81 -7.13
C ARG A 270 -3.28 -19.64 -8.30
N THR A 271 -3.92 -20.79 -8.52
CA THR A 271 -3.57 -21.76 -9.56
C THR A 271 -4.83 -22.43 -10.11
N LYS A 272 -4.76 -23.05 -11.30
CA LYS A 272 -5.78 -24.03 -11.73
C LYS A 272 -5.75 -25.23 -10.77
N LEU A 273 -6.92 -25.75 -10.43
CA LEU A 273 -7.08 -26.93 -9.58
C LEU A 273 -6.88 -28.23 -10.38
N ASN A 274 -5.83 -28.97 -10.05
CA ASN A 274 -5.58 -30.34 -10.50
C ASN A 274 -5.88 -31.35 -9.36
N PRO A 275 -5.81 -32.68 -9.61
CA PRO A 275 -6.06 -33.69 -8.57
C PRO A 275 -5.15 -33.53 -7.33
N TYR A 276 -3.87 -33.19 -7.55
CA TYR A 276 -2.89 -32.98 -6.47
C TYR A 276 -3.31 -31.86 -5.50
N ILE A 277 -3.67 -30.67 -5.99
CA ILE A 277 -4.13 -29.58 -5.12
C ILE A 277 -5.45 -29.92 -4.43
N ARG A 278 -6.37 -30.62 -5.11
CA ARG A 278 -7.66 -31.05 -4.50
C ARG A 278 -7.43 -32.02 -3.34
N LYS A 279 -6.57 -33.03 -3.50
CA LYS A 279 -6.15 -33.96 -2.43
C LYS A 279 -5.59 -33.22 -1.21
N TRP A 280 -4.83 -32.15 -1.42
CA TRP A 280 -4.34 -31.30 -0.33
C TRP A 280 -5.43 -30.44 0.32
N HIS A 281 -6.36 -29.89 -0.46
CA HIS A 281 -7.47 -29.06 0.04
C HIS A 281 -8.43 -29.83 0.95
N GLU A 282 -8.51 -31.16 0.83
CA GLU A 282 -9.24 -32.05 1.74
C GLU A 282 -8.60 -32.12 3.15
N GLN A 283 -7.32 -31.78 3.29
CA GLN A 283 -6.55 -31.83 4.55
C GLN A 283 -6.02 -30.45 5.01
N PRO A 284 -6.88 -29.42 5.17
CA PRO A 284 -6.46 -28.05 5.41
C PRO A 284 -5.75 -27.83 6.76
N GLN A 285 -5.93 -28.74 7.73
CA GLN A 285 -5.17 -28.69 8.99
C GLN A 285 -3.71 -29.12 8.78
N LYS A 286 -3.45 -30.20 8.03
CA LYS A 286 -2.08 -30.67 7.71
C LYS A 286 -1.29 -29.57 6.97
N ILE A 287 -1.93 -28.85 6.04
CA ILE A 287 -1.34 -27.67 5.39
C ILE A 287 -0.88 -26.63 6.42
N ARG A 288 -1.75 -26.26 7.37
CA ARG A 288 -1.45 -25.26 8.40
C ARG A 288 -0.30 -25.72 9.31
N ASP A 289 -0.32 -26.97 9.74
CA ASP A 289 0.66 -27.54 10.65
C ASP A 289 2.06 -27.54 10.02
N LEU A 290 2.19 -28.04 8.78
CA LEU A 290 3.45 -28.01 8.01
C LEU A 290 3.94 -26.56 7.80
N CYS A 291 3.07 -25.68 7.29
CA CYS A 291 3.46 -24.28 7.04
C CYS A 291 3.86 -23.54 8.32
N SER A 292 3.30 -23.91 9.49
CA SER A 292 3.68 -23.33 10.79
C SER A 292 5.08 -23.77 11.25
N GLN A 293 5.51 -24.97 10.84
CA GLN A 293 6.85 -25.53 11.10
C GLN A 293 7.88 -25.04 10.06
N GLY A 294 7.47 -24.26 9.07
CA GLY A 294 8.31 -23.79 7.98
C GLY A 294 8.40 -24.75 6.79
N ILE A 295 7.71 -25.88 6.86
CA ILE A 295 7.68 -26.91 5.82
C ILE A 295 6.62 -26.55 4.78
N ILE A 296 7.01 -26.53 3.51
CA ILE A 296 6.09 -26.31 2.38
C ILE A 296 5.51 -27.68 1.96
N PRO A 297 4.18 -27.86 1.88
CA PRO A 297 3.57 -29.16 1.57
C PRO A 297 4.05 -29.81 0.26
N PHE A 298 4.30 -29.01 -0.78
CA PHE A 298 4.87 -29.48 -2.05
C PHE A 298 6.30 -30.02 -1.90
N GLU A 299 7.14 -29.30 -1.16
CA GLU A 299 8.52 -29.71 -0.89
C GLU A 299 8.56 -30.99 -0.03
N HIS A 300 7.69 -31.08 0.98
CA HIS A 300 7.50 -32.28 1.80
C HIS A 300 7.11 -33.53 1.00
N ASP A 301 6.22 -33.39 0.02
CA ASP A 301 5.84 -34.51 -0.83
C ASP A 301 6.99 -34.89 -1.78
N LEU A 302 7.71 -33.92 -2.36
CA LEU A 302 8.90 -34.19 -3.18
C LEU A 302 9.98 -34.95 -2.38
N GLU A 303 10.32 -34.47 -1.19
CA GLU A 303 11.28 -35.13 -0.27
C GLU A 303 10.84 -36.57 0.04
N SER A 304 9.54 -36.77 0.28
CA SER A 304 8.96 -38.10 0.57
C SER A 304 9.06 -39.08 -0.61
N HIS A 305 9.21 -38.58 -1.84
CA HIS A 305 9.48 -39.36 -3.06
C HIS A 305 10.97 -39.35 -3.46
N GLY A 306 11.87 -38.89 -2.58
CA GLY A 306 13.32 -38.87 -2.82
C GLY A 306 13.79 -37.78 -3.78
N ARG A 307 13.04 -36.69 -3.90
CA ARG A 307 13.28 -35.58 -4.83
C ARG A 307 13.46 -34.27 -4.06
N GLU A 308 14.28 -33.37 -4.60
CA GLU A 308 14.41 -32.00 -4.10
C GLU A 308 14.01 -31.01 -5.20
N GLY A 309 13.41 -29.89 -4.84
CA GLY A 309 13.04 -28.83 -5.78
C GLY A 309 11.93 -27.93 -5.26
N HIS A 310 11.88 -26.71 -5.79
CA HIS A 310 10.90 -25.70 -5.44
C HIS A 310 10.08 -25.28 -6.66
N VAL A 311 8.95 -24.60 -6.42
CA VAL A 311 8.21 -23.93 -7.49
C VAL A 311 9.14 -22.95 -8.22
N GLY A 312 9.20 -23.08 -9.54
CA GLY A 312 10.05 -22.25 -10.41
C GLY A 312 11.31 -22.96 -10.91
N ASP A 313 11.75 -24.03 -10.25
CA ASP A 313 12.89 -24.83 -10.70
C ASP A 313 12.52 -25.70 -11.92
N ASP A 314 13.53 -26.29 -12.58
CA ASP A 314 13.33 -27.21 -13.70
C ASP A 314 13.17 -28.66 -13.25
N VAL A 315 12.10 -28.90 -12.49
CA VAL A 315 11.73 -30.24 -12.00
C VAL A 315 11.00 -30.99 -13.12
N THR A 316 11.69 -31.92 -13.76
CA THR A 316 11.08 -32.86 -14.72
C THR A 316 10.29 -33.92 -13.96
N PHE A 317 8.96 -33.90 -14.05
CA PHE A 317 8.10 -35.00 -13.57
C PHE A 317 8.16 -36.13 -14.57
N ASP A 318 8.46 -37.35 -14.10
CA ASP A 318 8.51 -38.52 -14.96
C ASP A 318 7.15 -39.25 -14.89
N SER A 319 6.81 -40.00 -15.93
CA SER A 319 5.40 -40.29 -16.28
C SER A 319 4.61 -41.13 -15.26
N ASP A 320 3.30 -40.85 -15.20
CA ASP A 320 2.17 -41.72 -14.82
C ASP A 320 2.12 -42.39 -13.43
N GLU A 321 3.21 -42.40 -12.64
CA GLU A 321 3.21 -42.94 -11.26
C GLU A 321 3.44 -41.89 -10.16
N ASP A 322 3.85 -40.65 -10.51
CA ASP A 322 4.05 -39.54 -9.56
C ASP A 322 2.71 -39.01 -8.98
N GLU A 323 2.51 -39.08 -7.65
CA GLU A 323 1.35 -38.43 -6.99
C GLU A 323 1.43 -36.89 -7.00
N VAL A 324 2.58 -36.31 -7.36
CA VAL A 324 2.91 -34.88 -7.22
C VAL A 324 2.94 -34.19 -8.58
N GLU A 325 1.80 -33.64 -9.01
CA GLU A 325 1.69 -32.87 -10.25
C GLU A 325 1.68 -31.35 -9.97
N MET A 326 2.64 -30.62 -10.55
CA MET A 326 2.69 -29.16 -10.46
C MET A 326 1.53 -28.51 -11.26
N PRO A 327 0.61 -27.77 -10.63
CA PRO A 327 -0.54 -27.18 -11.32
C PRO A 327 -0.18 -25.91 -12.10
N TYR A 328 -0.96 -25.62 -13.13
CA TYR A 328 -0.78 -24.43 -13.96
C TYR A 328 -1.19 -23.13 -13.26
N LEU A 329 -0.21 -22.25 -13.01
CA LEU A 329 -0.44 -20.94 -12.44
C LEU A 329 -1.24 -20.05 -13.40
N MET A 330 -2.41 -19.59 -12.95
CA MET A 330 -3.29 -18.68 -13.68
C MET A 330 -4.30 -18.02 -12.74
N GLY A 331 -4.77 -16.82 -13.11
CA GLY A 331 -5.87 -16.13 -12.42
C GLY A 331 -7.25 -16.52 -12.97
N GLN A 332 -8.31 -16.19 -12.23
CA GLN A 332 -9.72 -16.50 -12.61
C GLN A 332 -10.12 -15.97 -13.99
N VAL A 333 -9.44 -14.93 -14.47
CA VAL A 333 -9.64 -14.38 -15.82
C VAL A 333 -9.33 -15.37 -16.96
N ALA A 334 -8.72 -16.53 -16.68
CA ALA A 334 -8.61 -17.64 -17.62
C ALA A 334 -9.98 -18.02 -18.22
N GLY A 335 -11.05 -17.98 -17.42
CA GLY A 335 -12.44 -18.18 -17.88
C GLY A 335 -12.88 -17.27 -19.04
N ASN A 336 -12.24 -16.11 -19.22
CA ASN A 336 -12.53 -15.15 -20.29
C ASN A 336 -11.58 -15.24 -21.51
N ILE A 337 -10.57 -16.11 -21.46
CA ILE A 337 -9.53 -16.25 -22.50
C ILE A 337 -9.86 -17.48 -23.34
N LYS A 338 -10.01 -17.32 -24.67
CA LYS A 338 -10.53 -18.37 -25.56
C LYS A 338 -9.70 -18.66 -26.82
N LYS A 339 -8.55 -18.01 -26.97
CA LYS A 339 -7.58 -18.25 -28.06
C LYS A 339 -6.15 -17.94 -27.61
N VAL A 340 -5.19 -18.74 -28.06
CA VAL A 340 -3.75 -18.41 -28.04
C VAL A 340 -3.46 -17.53 -29.25
N GLN A 341 -2.73 -16.42 -29.06
CA GLN A 341 -2.47 -15.45 -30.14
C GLN A 341 -1.19 -14.64 -29.89
N PRO A 342 -0.63 -13.94 -30.90
CA PRO A 342 0.55 -13.10 -30.74
C PRO A 342 0.40 -12.02 -29.66
N ALA A 343 1.49 -11.66 -29.00
CA ALA A 343 1.50 -10.63 -27.96
C ALA A 343 1.03 -9.27 -28.49
N LYS A 344 1.40 -8.96 -29.75
CA LYS A 344 0.93 -7.75 -30.44
C LYS A 344 -0.59 -7.70 -30.57
N GLU A 345 -1.23 -8.79 -30.99
CA GLU A 345 -2.69 -8.83 -31.12
C GLU A 345 -3.39 -8.64 -29.77
N ILE A 346 -2.85 -9.22 -28.69
CA ILE A 346 -3.35 -8.99 -27.33
C ILE A 346 -3.31 -7.49 -26.97
N VAL A 347 -2.18 -6.83 -27.18
CA VAL A 347 -2.02 -5.40 -26.84
C VAL A 347 -2.94 -4.53 -27.69
N ASP A 348 -3.00 -4.76 -29.00
CA ASP A 348 -3.88 -4.03 -29.93
C ASP A 348 -5.37 -4.21 -29.55
N GLU A 349 -5.83 -5.45 -29.29
CA GLU A 349 -7.20 -5.76 -28.87
C GLU A 349 -7.55 -5.11 -27.53
N MET A 350 -6.64 -5.15 -26.54
CA MET A 350 -6.85 -4.51 -25.24
C MET A 350 -6.98 -2.99 -25.37
N VAL A 351 -6.09 -2.35 -26.13
CA VAL A 351 -6.08 -0.89 -26.30
C VAL A 351 -7.29 -0.43 -27.11
N ALA A 352 -7.61 -1.07 -28.23
CA ALA A 352 -8.78 -0.73 -29.04
C ALA A 352 -10.09 -0.95 -28.27
N GLY A 353 -10.23 -2.08 -27.57
CA GLY A 353 -11.41 -2.36 -26.74
C GLY A 353 -11.59 -1.35 -25.60
N ALA A 354 -10.49 -0.87 -25.01
CA ALA A 354 -10.54 0.14 -23.96
C ALA A 354 -10.97 1.52 -24.50
N VAL A 355 -10.49 1.94 -25.67
CA VAL A 355 -10.95 3.16 -26.35
C VAL A 355 -12.46 3.11 -26.59
N VAL A 356 -12.97 1.99 -27.12
CA VAL A 356 -14.41 1.80 -27.36
C VAL A 356 -15.21 1.83 -26.05
N ALA A 357 -14.72 1.18 -24.98
CA ALA A 357 -15.39 1.18 -23.68
C ALA A 357 -15.44 2.58 -23.04
N LEU A 358 -14.35 3.35 -23.12
CA LEU A 358 -14.27 4.72 -22.59
C LEU A 358 -15.15 5.70 -23.37
N GLN A 359 -15.12 5.64 -24.71
CA GLN A 359 -16.02 6.42 -25.58
C GLN A 359 -17.48 6.10 -25.30
N ARG A 360 -17.83 4.82 -25.11
CA ARG A 360 -19.17 4.41 -24.70
C ARG A 360 -19.54 4.93 -23.31
N GLY A 361 -18.61 4.92 -22.35
CA GLY A 361 -18.84 5.53 -21.02
C GLY A 361 -19.17 7.02 -21.11
N GLN A 362 -18.49 7.75 -22.01
CA GLN A 362 -18.75 9.17 -22.25
C GLN A 362 -20.19 9.44 -22.76
N THR A 363 -20.82 8.53 -23.51
CA THR A 363 -22.19 8.73 -24.01
C THR A 363 -23.26 8.63 -22.91
N TYR A 364 -22.92 8.10 -21.73
CA TYR A 364 -23.83 8.07 -20.57
C TYR A 364 -23.91 9.42 -19.83
N MET A 365 -22.99 10.35 -20.12
CA MET A 365 -23.01 11.69 -19.52
C MET A 365 -24.08 12.56 -20.16
N GLY A 366 -25.03 13.06 -19.35
CA GLY A 366 -26.03 14.00 -19.80
C GLY A 366 -25.42 15.35 -20.21
N LYS A 367 -25.93 15.95 -21.29
CA LYS A 367 -25.44 17.24 -21.84
C LYS A 367 -25.45 18.41 -20.82
N LEU A 368 -26.27 18.31 -19.77
CA LEU A 368 -26.40 19.30 -18.70
C LEU A 368 -25.19 19.38 -17.74
N PHE A 369 -24.21 18.49 -17.83
CA PHE A 369 -23.03 18.47 -16.94
C PHE A 369 -21.73 19.00 -17.56
N VAL A 370 -21.74 19.47 -18.82
CA VAL A 370 -20.50 19.69 -19.60
C VAL A 370 -20.09 21.17 -19.72
N SER A 371 -20.88 22.15 -19.27
CA SER A 371 -20.57 23.59 -19.43
C SER A 371 -20.04 24.32 -18.18
N ASP A 372 -20.61 24.12 -16.99
CA ASP A 372 -20.44 25.10 -15.89
C ASP A 372 -19.92 24.54 -14.54
N ALA A 373 -19.85 23.22 -14.35
CA ALA A 373 -19.45 22.62 -13.06
C ALA A 373 -17.96 22.26 -12.94
N LEU A 374 -17.21 22.27 -14.05
CA LEU A 374 -15.78 21.87 -14.11
C LEU A 374 -14.88 22.93 -14.76
N SER A 375 -15.47 23.94 -15.41
CA SER A 375 -14.79 25.09 -16.00
C SER A 375 -14.47 26.17 -14.97
N ASP A 376 -15.31 26.34 -13.93
CA ASP A 376 -15.11 27.28 -12.83
C ASP A 376 -14.50 26.62 -11.58
N ALA A 377 -13.68 25.58 -11.79
CA ALA A 377 -12.72 25.10 -10.80
C ALA A 377 -11.52 26.06 -10.68
N SER A 378 -11.81 27.37 -10.56
CA SER A 378 -11.02 28.25 -9.72
C SER A 378 -10.79 27.54 -8.38
N PRO A 379 -9.59 27.62 -7.76
CA PRO A 379 -9.41 27.04 -6.43
C PRO A 379 -10.51 27.58 -5.52
N PRO A 380 -11.18 26.73 -4.71
CA PRO A 380 -12.33 27.15 -3.92
C PRO A 380 -11.95 28.41 -3.15
N PRO A 381 -12.76 29.49 -3.21
CA PRO A 381 -12.37 30.80 -2.71
C PRO A 381 -11.86 30.63 -1.30
N SER A 382 -10.61 31.04 -1.08
CA SER A 382 -9.84 30.63 0.09
C SER A 382 -10.67 30.87 1.34
N VAL A 383 -11.08 29.78 2.00
CA VAL A 383 -11.78 29.87 3.27
C VAL A 383 -10.76 30.38 4.26
N SER A 384 -10.74 31.69 4.45
CA SER A 384 -9.92 32.36 5.44
C SER A 384 -10.48 32.00 6.81
N ALA A 385 -10.03 30.85 7.32
CA ALA A 385 -10.14 30.51 8.73
C ALA A 385 -9.26 31.49 9.51
N THR A 386 -9.80 32.67 9.83
CA THR A 386 -9.15 33.62 10.72
C THR A 386 -9.16 33.03 12.12
N VAL A 387 -8.05 32.38 12.49
CA VAL A 387 -7.86 31.83 13.83
C VAL A 387 -7.65 32.98 14.80
N HIS A 388 -8.74 33.42 15.43
CA HIS A 388 -8.68 34.36 16.53
C HIS A 388 -8.23 33.62 17.79
N VAL A 389 -6.93 33.68 18.08
CA VAL A 389 -6.38 33.25 19.36
C VAL A 389 -6.76 34.30 20.41
N VAL A 390 -7.77 33.99 21.22
CA VAL A 390 -8.16 34.83 22.36
C VAL A 390 -7.43 34.32 23.60
N SER A 391 -6.31 34.96 23.94
CA SER A 391 -5.62 34.72 25.20
C SER A 391 -6.42 35.33 26.35
N ILE A 392 -7.04 34.48 27.17
CA ILE A 392 -7.68 34.90 28.42
C ILE A 392 -6.68 34.63 29.54
N THR A 393 -6.22 35.69 30.20
CA THR A 393 -5.40 35.61 31.41
C THR A 393 -6.32 35.71 32.62
N ILE A 394 -6.34 34.68 33.46
CA ILE A 394 -7.10 34.67 34.72
C ILE A 394 -6.10 34.78 35.87
N ASP A 395 -6.18 35.88 36.62
CA ASP A 395 -5.34 36.14 37.79
C ASP A 395 -6.01 35.51 39.02
N MET A 396 -5.45 34.42 39.55
CA MET A 396 -5.99 33.76 40.75
C MET A 396 -5.06 33.96 41.95
N GLY A 397 -5.63 34.45 43.05
CA GLY A 397 -4.94 34.61 44.33
C GLY A 397 -5.37 33.55 45.33
N LEU A 398 -4.43 32.69 45.77
CA LEU A 398 -4.68 31.69 46.81
C LEU A 398 -3.95 32.09 48.10
N ARG A 399 -4.66 32.04 49.23
CA ARG A 399 -4.09 32.20 50.58
C ARG A 399 -3.93 30.84 51.24
N ILE A 400 -2.69 30.49 51.59
CA ILE A 400 -2.38 29.26 52.30
C ILE A 400 -1.89 29.61 53.70
N ARG A 401 -2.47 28.94 54.70
CA ARG A 401 -2.02 28.96 56.10
C ARG A 401 -1.30 27.66 56.40
N THR A 402 -0.09 27.73 56.95
CA THR A 402 0.68 26.54 57.37
C THR A 402 0.89 26.55 58.88
N ASN A 403 0.89 25.37 59.50
CA ASN A 403 1.04 25.18 60.95
C ASN A 403 2.41 24.56 61.34
N THR A 404 3.42 24.62 60.45
CA THR A 404 4.78 24.12 60.70
C THR A 404 5.83 25.16 60.28
N PRO A 405 7.03 25.19 60.89
CA PRO A 405 7.98 26.30 60.68
C PRO A 405 8.70 26.31 59.32
N ASP A 406 8.83 25.16 58.66
CA ASP A 406 9.68 25.01 57.46
C ASP A 406 8.86 25.06 56.16
N GLY A 407 8.53 26.27 55.71
CA GLY A 407 7.65 26.52 54.55
C GLY A 407 8.21 26.19 53.15
N MET A 408 9.45 25.68 53.02
CA MET A 408 10.12 25.47 51.72
C MET A 408 9.81 24.13 51.04
N SER A 409 9.52 23.07 51.80
CA SER A 409 9.31 21.71 51.24
C SER A 409 7.99 21.55 50.49
N VAL A 410 6.95 22.32 50.86
CA VAL A 410 5.61 22.24 50.28
C VAL A 410 5.54 22.79 48.85
N ILE A 411 6.34 23.82 48.54
CA ILE A 411 6.35 24.48 47.22
C ILE A 411 6.82 23.51 46.11
N SER A 412 7.84 22.68 46.40
CA SER A 412 8.37 21.72 45.42
C SER A 412 7.38 20.61 45.08
N TYR A 413 6.56 20.14 46.03
CA TYR A 413 5.64 19.02 45.81
C TYR A 413 4.45 19.41 44.91
N VAL A 414 3.95 20.64 45.07
CA VAL A 414 2.85 21.18 44.25
C VAL A 414 3.29 21.40 42.80
N LEU A 415 4.52 21.90 42.59
CA LEU A 415 5.07 22.12 41.24
C LEU A 415 5.22 20.81 40.44
N THR A 416 5.83 19.77 41.04
CA THR A 416 6.08 18.49 40.36
C THR A 416 4.78 17.77 39.93
N THR A 417 3.66 18.02 40.61
CA THR A 417 2.39 17.34 40.33
C THR A 417 1.62 17.98 39.16
N LEU A 418 1.92 19.23 38.81
CA LEU A 418 1.26 19.95 37.71
C LEU A 418 1.94 19.74 36.34
N GLU A 419 3.26 19.54 36.32
CA GLU A 419 3.99 19.27 35.06
C GLU A 419 3.74 17.85 34.51
N SER A 420 3.28 16.91 35.33
CA SER A 420 3.16 15.49 34.97
C SER A 420 1.88 15.10 34.20
N HIS A 421 0.98 16.05 33.90
CA HIS A 421 -0.33 15.78 33.28
C HIS A 421 -0.53 16.37 31.87
N SER A 422 0.54 16.78 31.17
CA SER A 422 0.46 17.16 29.75
C SER A 422 0.66 15.96 28.81
N PRO A 423 -0.25 15.71 27.83
CA PRO A 423 -0.05 14.69 26.80
C PRO A 423 1.13 15.05 25.87
N ALA A 424 2.02 14.10 25.62
CA ALA A 424 3.33 14.38 25.03
C ALA A 424 3.41 14.23 23.49
N GLY A 425 4.23 15.10 22.87
CA GLY A 425 4.84 14.90 21.54
C GLY A 425 4.88 16.18 20.68
N SER A 426 6.01 16.65 20.15
CA SER A 426 7.43 16.29 20.35
C SER A 426 8.34 17.40 19.78
N THR A 427 9.53 17.62 20.35
CA THR A 427 10.65 18.41 19.75
C THR A 427 12.02 17.89 20.22
N PRO A 428 13.14 18.15 19.51
CA PRO A 428 14.23 17.15 19.41
C PRO A 428 15.56 17.44 20.13
N ASN A 429 16.27 16.33 20.42
CA ASN A 429 17.74 16.15 20.50
C ASN A 429 18.61 16.99 21.47
N ARG A 430 19.23 16.28 22.45
CA ARG A 430 20.70 16.14 22.60
C ARG A 430 21.08 15.02 23.61
N ARG A 431 22.28 14.43 23.45
CA ARG A 431 22.90 13.34 24.27
C ARG A 431 23.49 13.92 25.61
N PRO A 432 24.07 13.14 26.56
CA PRO A 432 24.38 11.69 26.59
C PRO A 432 24.11 10.90 27.91
N SER A 433 24.19 9.56 27.82
CA SER A 433 24.64 8.54 28.82
C SER A 433 24.41 8.73 30.34
N PHE A 434 23.74 7.77 31.00
CA PHE A 434 24.35 6.86 32.00
C PHE A 434 23.43 5.63 32.28
N SER A 435 23.88 4.70 33.13
CA SER A 435 23.46 3.29 33.22
C SER A 435 22.51 2.90 34.39
N ARG A 436 21.90 1.69 34.30
CA ARG A 436 21.06 0.96 35.29
C ARG A 436 19.62 1.49 35.42
N GLY A 437 18.60 0.67 35.71
CA GLY A 437 18.54 -0.79 35.86
C GLY A 437 17.17 -1.24 36.39
N ASP A 438 16.75 -2.44 35.99
CA ASP A 438 15.78 -3.38 36.60
C ASP A 438 14.29 -3.02 36.86
N ASP A 439 13.47 -4.08 36.72
CA ASP A 439 12.12 -4.36 37.25
C ASP A 439 10.92 -3.44 36.87
N ALA A 440 9.92 -3.93 36.12
CA ALA A 440 8.80 -4.80 36.54
C ALA A 440 7.78 -4.08 37.46
N SER A 441 6.45 -4.15 37.26
CA SER A 441 5.66 -5.31 36.84
C SER A 441 4.19 -4.95 36.49
N THR A 442 3.58 -5.84 35.70
CA THR A 442 2.13 -6.19 35.57
C THR A 442 1.00 -5.36 36.22
N ALA A 443 -0.05 -5.11 35.43
CA ALA A 443 -1.44 -5.38 35.83
C ALA A 443 -2.33 -5.76 34.62
N ARG A 444 -3.15 -6.83 34.76
CA ARG A 444 -4.29 -7.19 33.87
C ARG A 444 -5.55 -6.53 34.47
N THR A 445 -6.66 -6.26 33.76
CA THR A 445 -7.84 -7.13 33.46
C THR A 445 -9.02 -6.21 33.04
N SER A 446 -10.16 -6.62 32.44
CA SER A 446 -10.51 -7.70 31.48
C SER A 446 -12.04 -7.61 31.20
N SER A 447 -12.51 -7.93 29.97
CA SER A 447 -13.94 -8.20 29.59
C SER A 447 -14.99 -7.08 29.80
N GLY A 448 -16.09 -6.97 29.03
CA GLY A 448 -16.53 -7.67 27.82
C GLY A 448 -18.04 -7.48 27.52
N ASN A 449 -18.43 -7.70 26.25
CA ASN A 449 -19.80 -7.95 25.70
C ASN A 449 -20.90 -6.86 25.74
N GLY A 450 -21.62 -6.71 24.60
CA GLY A 450 -22.94 -6.06 24.52
C GLY A 450 -23.36 -5.52 23.13
N CYS A 451 -24.09 -6.33 22.34
CA CYS A 451 -24.94 -5.89 21.20
C CYS A 451 -26.13 -5.01 21.67
N SER A 452 -26.88 -4.25 20.86
CA SER A 452 -26.86 -3.92 19.40
C SER A 452 -27.74 -2.67 19.14
N ASP A 453 -27.67 -2.09 17.93
CA ASP A 453 -28.78 -1.55 17.11
C ASP A 453 -28.50 -0.22 16.36
N LEU A 454 -28.73 -0.28 15.05
CA LEU A 454 -29.10 0.77 14.08
C LEU A 454 -28.92 2.27 14.45
N ALA A 455 -27.97 2.93 13.79
CA ALA A 455 -28.02 4.38 13.53
C ALA A 455 -27.36 4.74 12.17
N CYS A 456 -28.02 5.61 11.40
CA CYS A 456 -27.61 6.00 10.05
C CYS A 456 -26.38 6.93 10.01
N ASP A 457 -25.79 7.05 8.81
CA ASP A 457 -24.71 7.97 8.45
C ASP A 457 -24.86 9.40 9.02
N ALA A 458 -23.92 9.77 9.88
CA ALA A 458 -23.53 11.16 10.10
C ALA A 458 -22.04 11.22 10.41
N ARG A 459 -21.22 11.77 9.50
CA ARG A 459 -19.78 11.97 9.71
C ARG A 459 -19.56 12.90 10.91
N ALA A 460 -19.14 12.34 12.04
CA ALA A 460 -18.74 13.11 13.20
C ALA A 460 -17.43 13.85 12.92
N VAL A 461 -17.44 15.18 13.03
CA VAL A 461 -16.22 16.00 13.05
C VAL A 461 -15.60 15.89 14.44
N SER A 462 -14.45 15.22 14.55
CA SER A 462 -13.69 15.15 15.80
C SER A 462 -12.98 16.48 16.07
N ALA A 463 -13.55 17.29 16.96
CA ALA A 463 -12.85 18.46 17.49
C ALA A 463 -11.81 18.00 18.53
N SER A 464 -10.53 18.04 18.16
CA SER A 464 -9.42 17.87 19.11
C SER A 464 -9.23 19.16 19.91
N TRP A 465 -9.29 19.07 21.24
CA TRP A 465 -9.06 20.19 22.14
C TRP A 465 -7.61 20.15 22.64
N ALA A 466 -6.73 20.94 22.02
CA ALA A 466 -5.37 21.15 22.52
C ALA A 466 -5.35 22.38 23.44
N ALA A 467 -5.38 22.15 24.75
CA ALA A 467 -5.14 23.19 25.75
C ALA A 467 -3.67 23.15 26.18
N SER A 468 -2.87 24.13 25.77
CA SER A 468 -1.56 24.40 26.37
C SER A 468 -1.74 25.41 27.51
N SER A 469 -1.40 25.00 28.73
CA SER A 469 -1.32 25.88 29.89
C SER A 469 0.13 26.09 30.28
N SER A 470 0.49 27.34 30.60
CA SER A 470 1.73 27.67 31.30
C SER A 470 1.37 28.49 32.53
N ALA A 471 1.77 27.99 33.71
CA ALA A 471 1.58 28.65 34.98
C ALA A 471 2.93 29.21 35.45
N THR A 472 3.00 30.52 35.66
CA THR A 472 4.21 31.19 36.17
C THR A 472 3.88 31.90 37.47
N VAL A 473 4.73 31.72 38.50
CA VAL A 473 4.60 32.49 39.75
C VAL A 473 5.03 33.93 39.48
N ALA A 474 4.09 34.86 39.52
CA ALA A 474 4.39 36.27 39.23
C ALA A 474 5.05 36.99 40.41
N GLN A 475 4.67 36.64 41.65
CA GLN A 475 5.24 37.16 42.89
C GLN A 475 4.79 36.32 44.11
N SER A 476 5.66 36.21 45.12
CA SER A 476 5.34 35.66 46.44
C SER A 476 5.88 36.57 47.54
N THR A 477 5.07 36.91 48.54
CA THR A 477 5.47 37.69 49.72
C THR A 477 5.01 37.03 51.00
N LEU A 478 5.93 36.90 51.96
CA LEU A 478 5.68 36.43 53.31
C LEU A 478 5.08 37.58 54.15
N TRP A 479 4.04 37.28 54.93
CA TRP A 479 3.40 38.25 55.83
C TRP A 479 3.21 37.59 57.21
N GLY A 480 4.29 37.59 58.00
CA GLY A 480 4.37 36.89 59.28
C GLY A 480 4.61 35.38 59.16
N PRO A 481 4.80 34.68 60.29
CA PRO A 481 5.37 33.32 60.34
C PRO A 481 4.49 32.17 59.81
N HIS A 482 3.22 32.43 59.43
CA HIS A 482 2.24 31.36 59.13
C HIS A 482 1.38 31.61 57.87
N TRP A 483 1.71 32.61 57.04
CA TRP A 483 0.91 32.97 55.86
C TRP A 483 1.77 33.20 54.61
N ILE A 484 1.38 32.53 53.52
CA ILE A 484 1.93 32.73 52.19
C ILE A 484 0.80 33.19 51.26
N ASN A 485 1.00 34.32 50.58
CA ASN A 485 0.24 34.67 49.37
C ASN A 485 1.07 34.27 48.15
N ALA A 486 0.49 33.45 47.27
CA ALA A 486 1.04 33.19 45.94
C ALA A 486 0.04 33.69 44.89
N ARG A 487 0.51 34.53 43.97
CA ARG A 487 -0.23 34.88 42.74
C ARG A 487 0.29 34.05 41.58
N TRP A 488 -0.64 33.40 40.89
CA TRP A 488 -0.38 32.64 39.69
C TRP A 488 -1.15 33.28 38.54
N SER A 489 -0.43 33.69 37.51
CA SER A 489 -1.03 33.99 36.22
C SER A 489 -1.10 32.70 35.42
N CYS A 490 -2.31 32.25 35.12
CA CYS A 490 -2.53 31.12 34.21
C CYS A 490 -3.14 31.68 32.92
N SER A 491 -2.40 31.53 31.82
CA SER A 491 -2.85 31.92 30.49
C SER A 491 -3.38 30.69 29.77
N ILE A 492 -4.68 30.69 29.44
CA ILE A 492 -5.30 29.63 28.64
C ILE A 492 -5.55 30.19 27.24
N ALA A 493 -4.89 29.61 26.24
CA ALA A 493 -5.14 29.90 24.84
C ALA A 493 -6.34 29.06 24.36
N LEU A 494 -7.53 29.68 24.32
CA LEU A 494 -8.71 29.06 23.71
C LEU A 494 -8.71 29.35 22.20
N THR A 495 -8.40 28.32 21.40
CA THR A 495 -8.44 28.40 19.94
C THR A 495 -9.88 28.23 19.44
N ALA A 496 -10.58 29.34 19.19
CA ALA A 496 -11.89 29.32 18.57
C ALA A 496 -11.77 29.40 17.04
N VAL A 497 -12.15 28.32 16.34
CA VAL A 497 -12.23 28.33 14.87
C VAL A 497 -13.59 28.88 14.44
N VAL A 498 -13.62 30.16 14.08
CA VAL A 498 -14.83 30.81 13.53
C VAL A 498 -14.84 30.65 12.01
N LEU A 499 -15.77 29.85 11.50
CA LEU A 499 -15.98 29.69 10.06
C LEU A 499 -17.00 30.72 9.56
N SER A 500 -16.53 31.74 8.84
CA SER A 500 -17.39 32.65 8.08
C SER A 500 -17.88 31.97 6.81
N VAL A 501 -19.19 31.68 6.75
CA VAL A 501 -19.85 31.13 5.56
C VAL A 501 -20.64 32.25 4.87
N PRO A 502 -20.53 32.44 3.54
CA PRO A 502 -21.33 33.44 2.81
C PRO A 502 -22.85 33.23 3.01
N ALA A 503 -23.59 34.34 3.10
CA ALA A 503 -25.04 34.30 3.33
C ALA A 503 -25.77 33.67 2.13
N GLY A 504 -26.41 32.52 2.36
CA GLY A 504 -27.17 31.79 1.32
C GLY A 504 -27.77 30.46 1.76
N ASN A 505 -27.16 29.76 2.73
CA ASN A 505 -27.63 28.44 3.20
C ASN A 505 -28.12 28.47 4.66
N CYS A 506 -29.45 28.56 4.86
CA CYS A 506 -30.07 28.62 6.19
C CYS A 506 -29.93 27.33 7.02
N ASP A 507 -29.74 26.15 6.40
CA ASP A 507 -29.66 24.88 7.12
C ASP A 507 -28.35 24.66 7.89
N VAL A 508 -27.26 25.34 7.50
CA VAL A 508 -25.97 25.25 8.21
C VAL A 508 -26.09 25.86 9.61
N TRP A 509 -26.77 27.00 9.74
CA TRP A 509 -26.94 27.72 11.00
C TRP A 509 -27.70 26.93 12.07
N ARG A 510 -28.66 26.08 11.67
CA ARG A 510 -29.41 25.23 12.60
C ARG A 510 -28.56 24.14 13.26
N ARG A 511 -27.52 23.63 12.57
CA ARG A 511 -26.66 22.55 13.10
C ARG A 511 -25.59 23.06 14.06
N VAL A 512 -25.01 24.24 13.81
CA VAL A 512 -23.97 24.84 14.68
C VAL A 512 -24.51 25.20 16.06
N ALA A 513 -25.75 25.72 16.15
CA ALA A 513 -26.35 26.14 17.41
C ALA A 513 -26.61 25.00 18.42
N VAL A 514 -26.70 23.75 17.95
CA VAL A 514 -26.97 22.58 18.81
C VAL A 514 -25.71 22.13 19.57
N VAL A 515 -24.54 22.22 18.94
CA VAL A 515 -23.25 21.77 19.51
C VAL A 515 -22.80 22.67 20.67
N LEU A 516 -23.01 23.99 20.57
CA LEU A 516 -22.65 24.93 21.63
C LEU A 516 -23.50 24.74 22.90
N LYS A 517 -24.77 24.33 22.76
CA LYS A 517 -25.69 24.14 23.89
C LYS A 517 -25.44 22.86 24.69
N THR A 518 -24.82 21.84 24.09
CA THR A 518 -24.42 20.60 24.77
C THR A 518 -23.06 20.74 25.45
N GLY A 519 -22.06 21.35 24.80
CA GLY A 519 -20.75 21.59 25.41
C GLY A 519 -20.80 22.43 26.69
N ALA A 520 -21.60 23.49 26.71
CA ALA A 520 -21.75 24.38 27.88
C ALA A 520 -22.42 23.70 29.10
N ARG A 521 -23.09 22.55 28.94
CA ARG A 521 -23.67 21.78 30.05
C ARG A 521 -22.71 20.74 30.64
N GLY A 522 -21.72 20.27 29.89
CA GLY A 522 -20.69 19.35 30.41
C GLY A 522 -19.78 20.05 31.42
N LEU A 523 -19.21 21.19 31.01
CA LEU A 523 -18.26 21.97 31.83
C LEU A 523 -18.86 22.55 33.13
N ALA A 524 -20.19 22.65 33.23
CA ALA A 524 -20.87 23.17 34.43
C ALA A 524 -21.10 22.11 35.53
N ASN A 525 -20.91 20.82 35.24
CA ASN A 525 -21.13 19.73 36.21
C ASN A 525 -19.84 19.23 36.87
N GLU A 526 -18.66 19.42 36.25
CA GLU A 526 -17.39 18.98 36.85
C GLU A 526 -16.84 19.99 37.88
N SER A 527 -17.29 21.25 37.88
CA SER A 527 -16.83 22.28 38.82
C SER A 527 -17.57 22.29 40.18
N ARG A 528 -18.03 21.12 40.66
CA ARG A 528 -18.74 20.98 41.95
C ARG A 528 -18.32 19.76 42.80
N GLY A 529 -17.23 19.08 42.44
CA GLY A 529 -16.59 18.06 43.28
C GLY A 529 -15.07 18.26 43.26
N GLY A 530 -14.52 18.73 44.38
CA GLY A 530 -13.11 19.09 44.56
C GLY A 530 -12.91 19.95 45.79
#